data_AF-A0A6A4KIG1-F1
#
_entry.id   AF-A0A6A4KIG1-F1
#
_cell.length_a   1.000
_cell.length_b   1.000
_cell.length_c   1.000
_cell.angle_alpha   90.00
_cell.angle_beta   90.00
_cell.angle_gamma   90.00
#
_symmetry.space_group_name_H-M   'P 1'
#
loop_
_entity.id
_entity.type
_entity.pdbx_description
1 polymer ?
#
loop_
_entity_poly.entity_id
_entity_poly.type
_entity_poly.pdbx_seq_one_letter_code
_entity_poly.pdbx_strand_id
1 'polypeptide(L)'
;MSRSNYDYECSRAELLGLEKPDKSEFDFGSPELDSEELACETEQIGRVSGGLDGLNAVLESTKKKLTRYESFNRKIGKLFHSRSKSLQKAEAGATFTSEQNIPSKTEQSQFTPSSTASGMCQSSLNFEEYQRQNDKLDSLLCKAERAELSLNRNNKLIKKIVKK
;
A
#
# COMPACT_ATOMS: atom_id res chain seq x y z
N MET A 1 -31.86 18.91 -3.84
CA MET A 1 -31.21 20.25 -3.89
C MET A 1 -32.19 21.35 -3.47
N SER A 2 -31.78 22.37 -2.69
CA SER A 2 -32.66 23.48 -2.25
C SER A 2 -32.56 24.69 -3.18
N ARG A 3 -33.60 25.53 -3.24
CA ARG A 3 -33.69 26.76 -4.06
C ARG A 3 -32.47 27.70 -3.89
N SER A 4 -31.82 27.64 -2.73
CA SER A 4 -30.61 28.41 -2.42
C SER A 4 -29.40 28.03 -3.28
N ASN A 5 -29.32 26.81 -3.81
CA ASN A 5 -28.17 26.35 -4.59
C ASN A 5 -28.21 26.88 -6.04
N TYR A 6 -29.41 26.97 -6.62
CA TYR A 6 -29.61 27.54 -7.96
C TYR A 6 -29.32 29.04 -7.99
N ASP A 7 -29.82 29.78 -7.00
CA ASP A 7 -29.61 31.24 -6.90
C ASP A 7 -28.11 31.58 -6.74
N TYR A 8 -27.36 30.72 -6.06
CA TYR A 8 -25.91 30.85 -5.92
C TYR A 8 -25.18 30.64 -7.25
N GLU A 9 -25.49 29.58 -8.00
CA GLU A 9 -24.86 29.31 -9.31
C GLU A 9 -25.21 30.39 -10.35
N CYS A 10 -26.43 30.94 -10.30
CA CYS A 10 -26.80 32.10 -11.13
C CYS A 10 -25.94 33.33 -10.83
N SER A 11 -25.69 33.61 -9.54
CA SER A 11 -24.85 34.74 -9.10
C SER A 11 -23.39 34.56 -9.52
N ARG A 12 -22.91 33.32 -9.46
CA ARG A 12 -21.56 32.95 -9.87
C ARG A 12 -21.35 33.07 -11.38
N ALA A 13 -22.30 32.59 -12.19
CA ALA A 13 -22.25 32.72 -13.64
C ALA A 13 -22.20 34.19 -14.08
N GLU A 14 -22.99 35.05 -13.43
CA GLU A 14 -22.98 36.49 -13.69
C GLU A 14 -21.62 37.14 -13.42
N LEU A 15 -20.97 36.80 -12.29
CA LEU A 15 -19.65 37.30 -11.96
C LEU A 15 -18.57 36.86 -12.98
N LEU A 16 -18.70 35.65 -13.51
CA LEU A 16 -17.79 35.07 -14.48
C LEU A 16 -18.10 35.46 -15.93
N GLY A 17 -19.19 36.20 -16.17
CA GLY A 17 -19.67 36.53 -17.50
C GLY A 17 -20.13 35.31 -18.32
N LEU A 18 -20.52 34.23 -17.64
CA LEU A 18 -21.05 33.02 -18.23
C LEU A 18 -22.58 33.10 -18.35
N GLU A 19 -23.14 32.33 -19.27
CA GLU A 19 -24.60 32.20 -19.40
C GLU A 19 -25.21 31.57 -18.14
N LYS A 20 -26.35 32.11 -17.70
CA LYS A 20 -27.02 31.62 -16.48
C LYS A 20 -27.52 30.20 -16.72
N PRO A 21 -27.30 29.26 -15.78
CA PRO A 21 -27.79 27.89 -15.93
C PRO A 21 -29.31 27.87 -16.08
N ASP A 22 -29.82 27.08 -17.03
CA ASP A 22 -31.26 26.92 -17.17
C ASP A 22 -31.80 26.14 -15.96
N LYS A 23 -32.90 26.64 -15.40
CA LYS A 23 -33.50 26.10 -14.19
C LYS A 23 -34.04 24.68 -14.41
N SER A 24 -34.57 24.43 -15.62
CA SER A 24 -35.14 23.13 -15.95
C SER A 24 -34.07 22.05 -16.11
N GLU A 25 -32.86 22.40 -16.54
CA GLU A 25 -31.72 21.48 -16.61
C GLU A 25 -31.03 21.34 -15.25
N PHE A 26 -31.00 22.40 -14.44
CA PHE A 26 -30.40 22.41 -13.11
C PHE A 26 -31.15 21.52 -12.10
N ASP A 27 -32.47 21.46 -12.18
CA ASP A 27 -33.29 20.56 -11.34
C ASP A 27 -33.21 19.09 -11.80
N PHE A 28 -32.71 18.81 -13.01
CA PHE A 28 -32.76 17.48 -13.63
C PHE A 28 -31.42 16.77 -13.83
N GLY A 29 -30.27 17.39 -13.57
CA GLY A 29 -29.01 16.86 -14.10
C GLY A 29 -27.74 17.12 -13.30
N SER A 30 -27.64 16.52 -12.12
CA SER A 30 -26.39 15.88 -11.72
C SER A 30 -26.77 14.53 -11.12
N PRO A 31 -26.21 13.39 -11.56
CA PRO A 31 -26.36 12.17 -10.78
C PRO A 31 -25.83 12.49 -9.38
N GLU A 32 -26.73 12.53 -8.39
CA GLU A 32 -26.36 12.40 -7.00
C GLU A 32 -25.59 11.09 -6.95
N LEU A 33 -24.26 11.16 -6.94
CA LEU A 33 -23.44 10.05 -6.51
C LEU A 33 -23.75 9.96 -5.03
N ASP A 34 -24.71 9.09 -4.71
CA ASP A 34 -25.25 8.89 -3.38
C ASP A 34 -24.07 8.73 -2.43
N SER A 35 -23.92 9.66 -1.49
CA SER A 35 -22.80 9.64 -0.52
C SER A 35 -22.74 8.31 0.25
N GLU A 36 -23.84 7.57 0.28
CA GLU A 36 -23.98 6.23 0.83
C GLU A 36 -23.28 5.15 -0.04
N GLU A 37 -23.33 5.26 -1.37
CA GLU A 37 -22.62 4.36 -2.30
C GLU A 37 -21.10 4.55 -2.17
N LEU A 38 -20.65 5.80 -2.10
CA LEU A 38 -19.24 6.16 -1.89
C LEU A 38 -18.69 5.64 -0.55
N ALA A 39 -19.51 5.66 0.51
CA ALA A 39 -19.15 5.15 1.82
C ALA A 39 -19.01 3.62 1.82
N CYS A 40 -19.94 2.90 1.17
CA CYS A 40 -19.86 1.45 1.00
C CYS A 40 -18.62 1.03 0.20
N GLU A 41 -18.27 1.75 -0.86
CA GLU A 41 -17.07 1.49 -1.65
C GLU A 41 -15.79 1.70 -0.83
N THR A 42 -15.76 2.72 0.02
CA THR A 42 -14.63 3.02 0.92
C THR A 42 -14.36 1.88 1.92
N GLU A 43 -15.40 1.27 2.49
CA GLU A 43 -15.26 0.11 3.38
C GLU A 43 -14.67 -1.10 2.64
N GLN A 44 -15.15 -1.36 1.41
CA GLN A 44 -14.65 -2.44 0.58
C GLN A 44 -13.16 -2.26 0.26
N ILE A 45 -12.75 -1.04 -0.12
CA ILE A 45 -11.36 -0.65 -0.34
C ILE A 45 -10.51 -0.86 0.93
N GLY A 46 -11.06 -0.53 2.10
CA GLY A 46 -10.42 -0.77 3.40
C GLY A 46 -10.14 -2.26 3.64
N ARG A 47 -11.13 -3.12 3.40
CA ARG A 47 -10.99 -4.59 3.52
C ARG A 47 -9.94 -5.15 2.56
N VAL A 48 -9.94 -4.69 1.30
CA VAL A 48 -8.95 -5.10 0.30
C VAL A 48 -7.54 -4.65 0.72
N SER A 49 -7.38 -3.42 1.22
CA SER A 49 -6.08 -2.92 1.72
C SER A 49 -5.54 -3.79 2.86
N GLY A 50 -6.37 -4.09 3.86
CA GLY A 50 -5.96 -4.92 4.99
C GLY A 50 -5.60 -6.34 4.59
N GLY A 51 -6.40 -6.95 3.71
CA GLY A 51 -6.11 -8.28 3.16
C GLY A 51 -4.78 -8.32 2.40
N LEU A 52 -4.49 -7.26 1.64
CA LEU A 52 -3.28 -7.14 0.85
C LEU A 52 -2.02 -6.84 1.69
N ASP A 53 -2.16 -6.09 2.78
CA ASP A 53 -1.10 -5.91 3.78
C ASP A 53 -0.77 -7.24 4.47
N GLY A 54 -1.81 -8.01 4.84
CA GLY A 54 -1.66 -9.36 5.39
C GLY A 54 -0.96 -10.30 4.41
N LEU A 55 -1.36 -10.28 3.14
CA LEU A 55 -0.76 -11.11 2.10
C LEU A 55 0.72 -10.75 1.87
N ASN A 56 1.06 -9.46 1.82
CA ASN A 56 2.45 -9.01 1.75
C ASN A 56 3.26 -9.47 2.99
N ALA A 57 2.70 -9.41 4.19
CA ALA A 57 3.35 -9.90 5.41
C ALA A 57 3.61 -11.42 5.37
N VAL A 58 2.64 -12.20 4.88
CA VAL A 58 2.79 -13.66 4.70
C VAL A 58 3.88 -13.96 3.67
N LEU A 59 3.92 -13.23 2.55
CA LEU A 59 4.93 -13.43 1.51
C LEU A 59 6.35 -13.10 2.01
N GLU A 60 6.52 -12.03 2.78
CA GLU A 60 7.83 -11.70 3.36
C GLU A 60 8.23 -12.73 4.43
N SER A 61 7.27 -13.23 5.22
CA SER A 61 7.53 -14.32 6.16
C SER A 61 7.96 -15.62 5.45
N THR A 62 7.35 -15.89 4.28
CA THR A 62 7.64 -17.06 3.44
C THR A 62 9.06 -16.96 2.87
N LYS A 63 9.42 -15.81 2.32
CA LYS A 63 10.78 -15.50 1.85
C LYS A 63 11.82 -15.72 2.95
N LYS A 64 11.59 -15.17 4.16
CA LYS A 64 12.49 -15.35 5.31
C LYS A 64 12.67 -16.83 5.68
N LYS A 65 11.58 -17.60 5.72
CA LYS A 65 11.63 -19.06 5.98
C LYS A 65 12.47 -19.77 4.91
N LEU A 66 12.29 -19.40 3.65
CA LEU A 66 12.98 -20.00 2.52
C LEU A 66 14.48 -19.72 2.52
N THR A 67 14.89 -18.48 2.80
CA THR A 67 16.30 -18.11 2.93
C THR A 67 16.96 -18.81 4.12
N ARG A 68 16.25 -18.96 5.25
CA ARG A 68 16.72 -19.77 6.38
C ARG A 68 16.94 -21.23 5.98
N TYR A 69 16.00 -21.80 5.23
CA TYR A 69 16.12 -23.16 4.73
C TYR A 69 17.32 -23.34 3.78
N GLU A 70 17.52 -22.44 2.81
CA GLU A 70 18.71 -22.50 1.94
C GLU A 70 20.01 -22.40 2.74
N SER A 71 20.05 -21.52 3.73
CA SER A 71 21.21 -21.34 4.62
C SER A 71 21.48 -22.59 5.45
N PHE A 72 20.43 -23.23 5.95
CA PHE A 72 20.52 -24.48 6.72
C PHE A 72 21.03 -25.63 5.84
N ASN A 73 20.48 -25.83 4.64
CA ASN A 73 20.95 -26.84 3.69
C ASN A 73 22.42 -26.61 3.27
N ARG A 74 22.85 -25.35 3.13
CA ARG A 74 24.25 -25.04 2.84
C ARG A 74 25.18 -25.43 4.00
N LYS A 75 24.74 -25.20 5.24
CA LYS A 75 25.49 -25.59 6.45
C LYS A 75 25.56 -27.12 6.59
N ILE A 76 24.45 -27.84 6.41
CA ILE A 76 24.43 -29.31 6.39
C ILE A 76 25.32 -29.86 5.29
N GLY A 77 25.24 -29.29 4.08
CA GLY A 77 26.12 -29.65 2.97
C GLY A 77 27.59 -29.58 3.39
N LYS A 78 28.03 -28.46 3.97
CA LYS A 78 29.42 -28.32 4.46
C LYS A 78 29.79 -29.38 5.51
N LEU A 79 28.90 -29.72 6.44
CA LEU A 79 29.10 -30.75 7.46
C LEU A 79 29.24 -32.17 6.87
N PHE A 80 28.46 -32.50 5.84
CA PHE A 80 28.60 -33.79 5.14
C PHE A 80 29.91 -33.88 4.33
N HIS A 81 30.31 -32.76 3.70
CA HIS A 81 31.57 -32.71 2.97
C HIS A 81 32.78 -32.67 3.91
N SER A 82 32.67 -32.08 5.11
CA SER A 82 33.73 -32.09 6.11
C SER A 82 33.91 -33.47 6.74
N ARG A 83 32.83 -34.24 6.94
CA ARG A 83 32.94 -35.63 7.41
C ARG A 83 33.59 -36.55 6.36
N SER A 84 33.37 -36.28 5.07
CA SER A 84 33.99 -37.04 3.98
C SER A 84 35.47 -36.69 3.76
N LYS A 85 35.88 -35.47 4.09
CA LYS A 85 37.30 -35.04 4.06
C LYS A 85 38.05 -35.26 5.37
N SER A 86 37.37 -35.57 6.47
CA SER A 86 38.00 -35.91 7.76
C SER A 86 38.78 -37.24 7.76
N LEU A 87 38.75 -38.00 6.66
CA LEU A 87 39.68 -39.11 6.42
C LEU A 87 40.95 -38.68 5.66
N GLN A 88 41.06 -37.42 5.25
CA GLN A 88 42.29 -36.86 4.70
C GLN A 88 42.48 -35.41 5.17
N LYS A 89 43.45 -35.26 6.06
CA LYS A 89 44.19 -34.01 6.34
C LYS A 89 43.58 -33.10 7.41
N ALA A 90 44.17 -33.23 8.60
CA ALA A 90 44.29 -32.14 9.55
C ALA A 90 44.96 -30.93 8.86
N GLU A 91 44.44 -29.73 9.15
CA GLU A 91 45.15 -28.50 9.48
C GLU A 91 44.43 -27.23 8.97
N ALA A 92 44.44 -26.24 9.87
CA ALA A 92 44.34 -24.80 9.66
C ALA A 92 42.97 -24.15 9.35
N GLY A 93 42.65 -23.18 10.21
CA GLY A 93 42.02 -21.93 9.76
C GLY A 93 40.63 -21.64 10.30
N ALA A 94 40.52 -21.39 11.61
CA ALA A 94 39.37 -20.67 12.16
C ALA A 94 39.46 -19.19 11.75
N THR A 95 38.54 -18.75 10.88
CA THR A 95 38.30 -17.33 10.63
C THR A 95 36.84 -17.03 10.93
N PHE A 96 36.61 -16.48 12.13
CA PHE A 96 35.37 -15.83 12.52
C PHE A 96 35.52 -14.35 12.18
N THR A 97 34.76 -13.87 11.22
CA THR A 97 34.53 -12.43 11.00
C THR A 97 33.06 -12.22 10.70
N SER A 98 32.40 -11.40 11.53
CA SER A 98 31.66 -10.22 11.07
C SER A 98 31.05 -9.52 12.29
N GLU A 99 31.68 -8.42 12.67
CA GLU A 99 31.00 -7.29 13.29
C GLU A 99 29.97 -6.70 12.32
N GLN A 100 28.88 -6.15 12.86
CA GLN A 100 28.46 -4.75 12.71
C GLN A 100 26.99 -4.65 13.14
N ASN A 101 26.77 -4.06 14.31
CA ASN A 101 25.48 -3.60 14.81
C ASN A 101 25.62 -2.08 15.00
N ILE A 102 24.90 -1.30 14.19
CA ILE A 102 24.82 0.16 14.32
C ILE A 102 23.32 0.52 14.28
N PRO A 103 22.87 1.48 15.12
CA PRO A 103 21.50 1.61 15.57
C PRO A 103 20.70 2.59 14.70
N SER A 104 19.39 2.39 14.61
CA SER A 104 18.49 3.37 14.01
C SER A 104 17.64 4.01 15.11
N LYS A 105 18.02 5.23 15.50
CA LYS A 105 17.13 6.21 16.11
C LYS A 105 16.14 6.65 15.03
N THR A 106 14.86 6.77 15.39
CA THR A 106 13.87 7.47 14.56
C THR A 106 13.17 8.47 15.46
N GLU A 107 13.44 9.74 15.17
CA GLU A 107 12.87 10.91 15.80
C GLU A 107 11.41 11.04 15.36
N GLN A 108 10.49 11.08 16.34
CA GLN A 108 9.10 11.44 16.13
C GLN A 108 9.00 12.96 16.08
N SER A 109 8.78 13.51 14.88
CA SER A 109 8.35 14.89 14.72
C SER A 109 6.83 14.95 14.90
N GLN A 110 6.39 15.55 16.01
CA GLN A 110 5.01 15.98 16.23
C GLN A 110 4.76 17.23 15.39
N PHE A 111 3.83 17.14 14.43
CA PHE A 111 3.15 18.30 13.88
C PHE A 111 1.71 18.27 14.36
N THR A 112 1.37 19.24 15.23
CA THR A 112 0.01 19.69 15.44
C THR A 112 -0.38 20.62 14.28
N PRO A 113 -1.66 20.63 13.91
CA PRO A 113 -2.31 21.93 13.86
C PRO A 113 -3.67 21.92 14.55
N SER A 114 -3.81 22.82 15.53
CA SER A 114 -5.10 23.38 15.90
C SER A 114 -5.48 24.46 14.88
N SER A 115 -6.73 24.45 14.42
CA SER A 115 -7.68 25.56 14.62
C SER A 115 -8.83 25.50 13.60
N THR A 116 -10.00 25.46 14.21
CA THR A 116 -11.32 25.87 13.73
C THR A 116 -11.36 27.19 12.97
N ALA A 117 -12.07 27.21 11.83
CA ALA A 117 -13.06 28.21 11.38
C ALA A 117 -13.40 27.90 9.90
N SER A 118 -14.58 27.34 9.62
CA SER A 118 -15.81 28.05 9.24
C SER A 118 -15.89 28.40 7.76
N GLY A 119 -16.81 27.72 7.07
CA GLY A 119 -17.64 28.31 6.02
C GLY A 119 -17.23 28.10 4.57
N MET A 120 -18.11 27.40 3.84
CA MET A 120 -18.34 27.49 2.39
C MET A 120 -17.45 26.65 1.46
N CYS A 121 -17.96 25.47 1.09
CA CYS A 121 -18.11 24.94 -0.28
C CYS A 121 -18.38 23.43 -0.16
N GLN A 122 -19.65 23.00 -0.23
CA GLN A 122 -19.99 21.57 -0.17
C GLN A 122 -19.62 20.81 -1.46
N SER A 123 -19.34 21.50 -2.56
CA SER A 123 -18.91 20.89 -3.83
C SER A 123 -17.42 20.55 -3.90
N SER A 124 -16.55 21.25 -3.16
CA SER A 124 -15.11 20.94 -3.10
C SER A 124 -14.80 19.73 -2.22
N LEU A 125 -15.69 19.39 -1.28
CA LEU A 125 -15.55 18.22 -0.41
C LEU A 125 -15.63 16.91 -1.20
N ASN A 126 -16.51 16.85 -2.21
CA ASN A 126 -16.65 15.66 -3.05
C ASN A 126 -15.40 15.42 -3.91
N PHE A 127 -14.83 16.46 -4.53
CA PHE A 127 -13.63 16.30 -5.38
C PHE A 127 -12.41 15.83 -4.59
N GLU A 128 -12.19 16.38 -3.39
CA GLU A 128 -11.11 15.95 -2.49
C GLU A 128 -11.29 14.50 -2.02
N GLU A 129 -12.52 14.04 -1.81
CA GLU A 129 -12.81 12.65 -1.45
C GLU A 129 -12.55 11.69 -2.60
N TYR A 130 -12.97 12.04 -3.82
CA TYR A 130 -12.63 11.30 -5.04
C TYR A 130 -11.11 11.21 -5.25
N GLN A 131 -10.39 12.31 -5.04
CA GLN A 131 -8.93 12.31 -5.17
C GLN A 131 -8.28 11.35 -4.15
N ARG A 132 -8.74 11.37 -2.89
CA ARG A 132 -8.24 10.44 -1.84
C ARG A 132 -8.54 8.99 -2.17
N GLN A 133 -9.73 8.69 -2.69
CA GLN A 133 -10.08 7.33 -3.12
C GLN A 133 -9.21 6.88 -4.28
N ASN A 134 -8.96 7.76 -5.26
CA ASN A 134 -8.07 7.46 -6.37
C ASN A 134 -6.62 7.20 -5.90
N ASP A 135 -6.08 8.04 -5.02
CA ASP A 135 -4.77 7.82 -4.41
C ASP A 135 -4.73 6.48 -3.63
N LYS A 136 -5.86 6.09 -3.02
CA LYS A 136 -5.99 4.82 -2.30
C LYS A 136 -5.98 3.63 -3.26
N LEU A 137 -6.64 3.74 -4.42
CA LEU A 137 -6.61 2.72 -5.47
C LEU A 137 -5.20 2.55 -6.04
N ASP A 138 -4.47 3.64 -6.28
CA ASP A 138 -3.07 3.59 -6.72
C ASP A 138 -2.17 2.90 -5.67
N SER A 139 -2.40 3.19 -4.39
CA SER A 139 -1.71 2.51 -3.29
C SER A 139 -2.01 1.00 -3.26
N LEU A 140 -3.27 0.61 -3.47
CA LEU A 140 -3.68 -0.78 -3.55
C LEU A 140 -3.03 -1.50 -4.74
N LEU A 141 -3.00 -0.86 -5.90
CA LEU A 141 -2.36 -1.39 -7.10
C LEU A 141 -0.87 -1.67 -6.83
N CYS A 142 -0.15 -0.70 -6.28
CA CYS A 142 1.26 -0.87 -5.91
C CYS A 142 1.48 -2.03 -4.92
N LYS A 143 0.60 -2.17 -3.92
CA LYS A 143 0.69 -3.27 -2.96
C LYS A 143 0.40 -4.63 -3.60
N ALA A 144 -0.49 -4.67 -4.61
CA ALA A 144 -0.87 -5.88 -5.33
C ALA A 144 0.27 -6.36 -6.23
N GLU A 145 0.89 -5.44 -6.97
CA GLU A 145 2.09 -5.73 -7.78
C GLU A 145 3.23 -6.24 -6.91
N ARG A 146 3.47 -5.63 -5.75
CA ARG A 146 4.49 -6.09 -4.80
C ARG A 146 4.23 -7.52 -4.34
N ALA A 147 2.98 -7.83 -4.02
CA ALA A 147 2.56 -9.16 -3.63
C ALA A 147 2.77 -10.17 -4.76
N GLU A 148 2.34 -9.85 -5.98
CA GLU A 148 2.50 -10.70 -7.15
C GLU A 148 3.98 -11.03 -7.42
N LEU A 149 4.82 -9.99 -7.45
CA LEU A 149 6.26 -10.15 -7.66
C LEU A 149 6.91 -11.00 -6.55
N SER A 150 6.50 -10.80 -5.30
CA SER A 150 7.03 -11.56 -4.15
C SER A 150 6.58 -13.02 -4.17
N LEU A 151 5.33 -13.29 -4.52
CA LEU A 151 4.79 -14.64 -4.72
C LEU A 151 5.56 -15.36 -5.83
N ASN A 152 5.76 -14.73 -6.99
CA ASN A 152 6.48 -15.32 -8.10
C ASN A 152 7.94 -15.65 -7.72
N ARG A 153 8.62 -14.74 -7.02
CA ARG A 153 9.97 -14.99 -6.47
C ARG A 153 10.00 -16.16 -5.50
N ASN A 154 9.08 -16.20 -4.53
CA ASN A 154 8.98 -17.30 -3.56
C ASN A 154 8.74 -18.63 -4.28
N ASN A 155 7.83 -18.67 -5.26
CA ASN A 155 7.56 -19.86 -6.07
C ASN A 155 8.79 -20.35 -6.84
N LYS A 156 9.59 -19.44 -7.41
CA LYS A 156 10.85 -19.80 -8.09
C LYS A 156 11.85 -20.44 -7.12
N LEU A 157 12.02 -19.87 -5.94
CA LEU A 157 12.93 -20.40 -4.92
C LEU A 157 12.45 -21.77 -4.40
N ILE A 158 11.15 -21.94 -4.14
CA ILE A 158 10.58 -23.24 -3.74
C ILE A 158 10.84 -24.28 -4.83
N LYS A 159 10.56 -23.96 -6.10
CA LYS A 159 10.84 -24.86 -7.23
C LYS A 159 12.33 -25.25 -7.31
N LYS A 160 13.24 -24.32 -7.04
CA LYS A 160 14.69 -24.58 -7.02
C LYS A 160 15.10 -25.51 -5.87
N ILE A 161 14.45 -25.38 -4.72
CA ILE A 161 14.67 -26.24 -3.55
C ILE A 161 14.13 -27.65 -3.79
N VAL A 162 12.94 -27.78 -4.38
CA VAL A 162 12.28 -29.08 -4.59
C VAL A 162 12.89 -29.86 -5.76
N LYS A 163 13.42 -29.18 -6.79
CA LYS A 163 14.10 -29.84 -7.92
C LYS A 163 15.54 -30.26 -7.62
N LYS A 164 16.03 -30.06 -6.40
CA LYS A 164 17.34 -30.54 -5.94
C LYS A 164 17.17 -31.87 -5.23
#